data_AF-A0A7L3A7X0-F1
#
_entry.id   AF-A0A7L3A7X0-F1
#
_cell.length_a   1.000
_cell.length_b   1.000
_cell.length_c   1.000
_cell.angle_alpha   90.00
_cell.angle_beta   90.00
_cell.angle_gamma   90.00
#
_symmetry.space_group_name_H-M   'P 1'
#
loop_
_entity.id
_entity.type
_entity.pdbx_description
1 polymer ?
#
loop_
_entity_poly.entity_id
_entity_poly.type
_entity_poly.pdbx_seq_one_letter_code
_entity_poly.pdbx_strand_id
1 'polypeptide(L)'
;QPLSRSLNADVPEQLITPLVSLGHISMLAPDQFASPMKSVVANFIVKDLLMNDRSTGEKNGKLWSPDEEVSPEVLAKVQAIKLLVRWLLGMKNNQSKSANSTLRLLSAMLVSEGDLTEQKRISKSDMSRLRLAAGSAIMKLAQEPCYHEIITPEQFQLCALVINDECYQVRQIFAQKLHKALVKLLLPLEYMAIFALCAKDPVKERRAHARQCLLKNISIRREYIKQNPMANEKLLSLLPEYVVPYMIHLLAHDPDFTKPQDVDQLRDVKE
;
A
#
# COMPACT_ATOMS: atom_id res chain seq x y z
N GLN A 1 -30.55 -11.82 -9.27
CA GLN A 1 -30.66 -10.93 -8.09
C GLN A 1 -29.38 -10.09 -7.99
N PRO A 2 -29.40 -8.88 -7.38
CA PRO A 2 -28.18 -8.06 -7.26
C PRO A 2 -27.11 -8.79 -6.43
N LEU A 3 -25.86 -8.81 -6.91
CA LEU A 3 -24.71 -9.38 -6.18
C LEU A 3 -24.51 -8.78 -4.78
N SER A 4 -24.94 -7.53 -4.58
CA SER A 4 -24.89 -6.87 -3.27
C SER A 4 -25.79 -7.51 -2.22
N ARG A 5 -26.84 -8.25 -2.62
CA ARG A 5 -27.73 -8.95 -1.69
C ARG A 5 -27.20 -10.32 -1.24
N SER A 6 -26.22 -10.88 -1.95
CA SER A 6 -25.58 -12.15 -1.60
C SER A 6 -24.32 -11.97 -0.74
N LEU A 7 -24.01 -10.74 -0.33
CA LEU A 7 -22.86 -10.46 0.53
C LEU A 7 -23.19 -10.90 1.97
N ASN A 8 -22.53 -11.97 2.41
CA ASN A 8 -22.62 -12.47 3.77
C ASN A 8 -21.22 -12.67 4.36
N ALA A 9 -20.91 -11.93 5.41
CA ALA A 9 -19.61 -11.97 6.07
C ALA A 9 -19.39 -13.26 6.89
N ASP A 10 -20.45 -14.00 7.18
CA ASP A 10 -20.37 -15.28 7.90
C ASP A 10 -19.95 -16.44 7.00
N VAL A 11 -19.92 -16.25 5.67
CA VAL A 11 -19.47 -17.23 4.68
C VAL A 11 -18.38 -16.63 3.79
N PRO A 12 -17.18 -16.35 4.34
CA PRO A 12 -16.14 -15.58 3.67
C PRO A 12 -15.63 -16.20 2.36
N GLU A 13 -15.67 -17.52 2.23
CA GLU A 13 -15.30 -18.25 1.00
C GLU A 13 -16.12 -17.83 -0.22
N GLN A 14 -17.38 -17.44 0.00
CA GLN A 14 -18.29 -17.01 -1.07
C GLN A 14 -18.11 -15.53 -1.45
N LEU A 15 -17.29 -14.77 -0.72
CA LEU A 15 -17.14 -13.33 -0.94
C LEU A 15 -16.13 -12.97 -2.01
N ILE A 16 -15.18 -13.85 -2.35
CA ILE A 16 -14.07 -13.53 -3.26
C ILE A 16 -14.59 -13.05 -4.62
N THR A 17 -15.45 -13.85 -5.28
CA THR A 17 -15.98 -13.52 -6.60
C THR A 17 -16.85 -12.26 -6.57
N PRO A 18 -17.86 -12.12 -5.68
CA PRO A 18 -18.64 -10.89 -5.56
C PRO A 18 -17.80 -9.63 -5.33
N LEU A 19 -16.81 -9.67 -4.43
CA LEU A 19 -15.95 -8.52 -4.15
C LEU A 19 -15.11 -8.12 -5.35
N VAL A 20 -14.57 -9.10 -6.09
CA VAL A 20 -13.82 -8.82 -7.32
C VAL A 20 -14.74 -8.20 -8.38
N SER A 21 -15.91 -8.80 -8.63
CA SER A 21 -16.88 -8.29 -9.60
C SER A 21 -17.36 -6.89 -9.27
N LEU A 22 -17.78 -6.65 -8.03
CA LEU A 22 -18.21 -5.32 -7.56
C LEU A 22 -17.09 -4.29 -7.67
N GLY A 23 -15.85 -4.66 -7.36
CA GLY A 23 -14.68 -3.81 -7.56
C GLY A 23 -14.52 -3.39 -9.02
N HIS A 24 -14.57 -4.33 -9.97
CA HIS A 24 -14.46 -3.98 -11.39
C HIS A 24 -15.65 -3.17 -11.91
N ILE A 25 -16.88 -3.48 -11.50
CA ILE A 25 -18.06 -2.68 -11.84
C ILE A 25 -17.91 -1.25 -11.31
N SER A 26 -17.47 -1.07 -10.06
CA SER A 26 -17.28 0.25 -9.44
C SER A 26 -16.22 1.10 -10.13
N MET A 27 -15.21 0.45 -10.72
CA MET A 27 -14.16 1.14 -11.47
C MET A 27 -14.61 1.55 -12.87
N LEU A 28 -15.41 0.71 -13.54
CA LEU A 28 -15.79 0.89 -14.94
C LEU A 28 -17.11 1.67 -15.12
N ALA A 29 -18.00 1.60 -14.14
CA ALA A 29 -19.30 2.27 -14.14
C ALA A 29 -19.55 3.02 -12.82
N PRO A 30 -18.66 3.97 -12.42
CA PRO A 30 -18.73 4.64 -11.13
C PRO A 30 -20.03 5.42 -10.93
N ASP A 31 -20.53 6.10 -11.96
CA ASP A 31 -21.72 6.96 -11.86
C ASP A 31 -23.02 6.15 -11.75
N GLN A 32 -23.11 5.04 -12.48
CA GLN A 32 -24.31 4.17 -12.49
C GLN A 32 -24.58 3.52 -11.12
N PHE A 33 -23.51 3.28 -10.35
CA PHE A 33 -23.59 2.57 -9.07
C PHE A 33 -23.08 3.39 -7.89
N ALA A 34 -22.94 4.71 -8.02
CA ALA A 34 -22.31 5.57 -7.01
C ALA A 34 -22.97 5.45 -5.62
N SER A 35 -24.28 5.59 -5.54
CA SER A 35 -25.04 5.52 -4.28
C SER A 35 -25.08 4.09 -3.69
N PRO A 36 -25.46 3.04 -4.44
CA PRO A 36 -25.40 1.67 -3.95
C PRO A 36 -24.01 1.26 -3.47
N MET A 37 -22.96 1.62 -4.22
CA MET A 37 -21.58 1.26 -3.87
C MET A 37 -21.13 1.95 -2.59
N LYS A 38 -21.46 3.24 -2.41
CA LYS A 38 -21.15 3.96 -1.16
C LYS A 38 -21.77 3.28 0.06
N SER A 39 -23.01 2.80 -0.07
CA SER A 39 -23.69 2.04 0.99
C SER A 39 -23.02 0.69 1.25
N VAL A 40 -22.69 -0.07 0.21
CA VAL A 40 -21.97 -1.36 0.33
C VAL A 40 -20.62 -1.15 1.02
N VAL A 41 -19.88 -0.11 0.64
CA VAL A 41 -18.58 0.20 1.24
C VAL A 41 -18.73 0.52 2.73
N ALA A 42 -19.64 1.42 3.09
CA ALA A 42 -19.79 1.85 4.48
C ALA A 42 -20.31 0.71 5.38
N ASN A 43 -21.39 0.05 4.96
CA ASN A 43 -22.13 -0.88 5.82
C ASN A 43 -21.53 -2.28 5.78
N PHE A 44 -21.14 -2.79 4.61
CA PHE A 44 -20.65 -4.16 4.48
C PHE A 44 -19.12 -4.21 4.54
N ILE A 45 -18.42 -3.48 3.66
CA ILE A 45 -16.97 -3.60 3.54
C ILE A 45 -16.25 -3.12 4.80
N VAL A 46 -16.55 -1.90 5.25
CA VAL A 46 -15.86 -1.33 6.41
C VAL A 46 -16.42 -1.93 7.69
N LYS A 47 -17.72 -1.72 7.97
CA LYS A 47 -18.33 -2.06 9.25
C LYS A 47 -18.43 -3.57 9.48
N ASP A 48 -19.00 -4.34 8.55
CA ASP A 48 -19.27 -5.76 8.80
C ASP A 48 -18.07 -6.67 8.52
N LEU A 49 -17.24 -6.35 7.51
CA LEU A 49 -16.13 -7.22 7.09
C LEU A 49 -14.79 -6.80 7.70
N LEU A 50 -14.28 -5.60 7.44
CA LEU A 50 -12.93 -5.21 7.87
C LEU A 50 -12.80 -5.01 9.39
N MET A 51 -13.83 -4.45 10.02
CA MET A 51 -13.85 -4.12 11.47
C MET A 51 -14.30 -5.28 12.37
N ASN A 52 -14.40 -6.51 11.86
CA ASN A 52 -14.74 -7.70 12.66
C ASN A 52 -13.79 -8.86 12.35
N ASP A 53 -13.52 -9.68 13.36
CA ASP A 53 -12.76 -10.94 13.22
C ASP A 53 -13.63 -12.11 13.71
N ARG A 54 -14.15 -12.88 12.75
CA ARG A 54 -15.06 -14.01 12.99
C ARG A 54 -14.32 -15.30 13.26
N SER A 55 -13.19 -15.51 12.58
CA SER A 55 -12.32 -16.66 12.75
C SER A 55 -11.15 -16.32 13.67
N THR A 56 -10.68 -17.31 14.42
CA THR A 56 -9.44 -17.19 15.21
C THR A 56 -8.34 -17.92 14.45
N GLY A 57 -7.28 -17.19 14.11
CA GLY A 57 -6.13 -17.72 13.40
C GLY A 57 -5.26 -18.61 14.29
N GLU A 58 -4.59 -19.58 13.67
CA GLU A 58 -3.65 -20.47 14.37
C GLU A 58 -2.44 -19.70 14.92
N LYS A 59 -2.03 -20.03 16.15
CA LYS A 59 -0.88 -19.41 16.83
C LYS A 59 0.38 -20.24 16.65
N ASN A 60 0.83 -20.39 15.40
CA ASN A 60 2.04 -21.15 15.06
C ASN A 60 3.31 -20.28 14.98
N GLY A 61 3.17 -18.96 15.13
CA GLY A 61 4.28 -17.99 15.11
C GLY A 61 4.86 -17.68 13.73
N LYS A 62 4.39 -18.33 12.65
CA LYS A 62 4.84 -18.06 11.29
C LYS A 62 4.42 -16.65 10.85
N LEU A 63 5.35 -15.90 10.25
CA LEU A 63 5.06 -14.59 9.66
C LEU A 63 4.49 -14.67 8.24
N TRP A 64 4.54 -15.84 7.62
CA TRP A 64 3.98 -16.06 6.29
C TRP A 64 3.55 -17.50 6.12
N SER A 65 2.42 -17.69 5.44
CA SER A 65 1.87 -18.99 5.05
C SER A 65 1.68 -19.02 3.52
N PRO A 66 1.73 -20.21 2.89
CA PRO A 66 1.28 -20.40 1.50
C PRO A 66 -0.15 -19.91 1.29
N ASP A 67 -0.52 -19.60 0.04
CA ASP A 67 -1.82 -19.01 -0.28
C ASP A 67 -2.99 -19.94 0.10
N GLU A 68 -2.78 -21.25 0.10
CA GLU A 68 -3.75 -22.29 0.46
C GLU A 68 -4.05 -22.34 1.97
N GLU A 69 -3.11 -21.87 2.79
CA GLU A 69 -3.21 -21.85 4.26
C GLU A 69 -3.71 -20.49 4.79
N VAL A 70 -3.91 -19.49 3.92
CA VAL A 70 -4.46 -18.18 4.33
C VAL A 70 -5.93 -18.34 4.68
N SER A 71 -6.35 -17.75 5.80
CA SER A 71 -7.75 -17.85 6.21
C SER A 71 -8.69 -17.26 5.15
N PRO A 72 -9.83 -17.90 4.84
CA PRO A 72 -10.80 -17.36 3.88
C PRO A 72 -11.28 -15.95 4.22
N GLU A 73 -11.41 -15.64 5.51
CA GLU A 73 -11.74 -14.31 6.01
C GLU A 73 -10.70 -13.26 5.58
N VAL A 74 -9.41 -13.55 5.73
CA VAL A 74 -8.33 -12.62 5.35
C VAL A 74 -8.23 -12.49 3.83
N LEU A 75 -8.44 -13.57 3.08
CA LEU A 75 -8.56 -13.49 1.61
C LEU A 75 -9.72 -12.54 1.21
N ALA A 76 -10.87 -12.63 1.87
CA ALA A 76 -11.99 -11.72 1.65
C ALA A 76 -11.64 -10.26 2.02
N LYS A 77 -10.99 -10.03 3.17
CA LYS A 77 -10.51 -8.70 3.59
C LYS A 77 -9.53 -8.10 2.58
N VAL A 78 -8.60 -8.89 2.04
CA VAL A 78 -7.66 -8.45 0.99
C VAL A 78 -8.41 -8.07 -0.30
N GLN A 79 -9.42 -8.84 -0.71
CA GLN A 79 -10.24 -8.48 -1.88
C GLN A 79 -11.10 -7.23 -1.63
N ALA A 80 -11.59 -7.05 -0.41
CA ALA A 80 -12.32 -5.87 -0.01
C ALA A 80 -11.45 -4.60 -0.07
N ILE A 81 -10.19 -4.66 0.40
CA ILE A 81 -9.21 -3.56 0.23
C ILE A 81 -9.00 -3.25 -1.26
N LYS A 82 -8.85 -4.27 -2.11
CA LYS A 82 -8.71 -4.06 -3.56
C LYS A 82 -9.99 -3.48 -4.19
N LEU A 83 -11.18 -3.82 -3.68
CA LEU A 83 -12.44 -3.23 -4.10
C LEU A 83 -12.45 -1.73 -3.76
N LEU A 84 -12.08 -1.34 -2.53
CA LEU A 84 -11.99 0.07 -2.13
C LEU A 84 -11.11 0.88 -3.09
N VAL A 85 -9.94 0.35 -3.44
CA VAL A 85 -9.03 0.99 -4.39
C VAL A 85 -9.69 1.14 -5.77
N ARG A 86 -10.28 0.07 -6.31
CA ARG A 86 -10.95 0.10 -7.62
C ARG A 86 -12.13 1.08 -7.65
N TRP A 87 -12.90 1.14 -6.58
CA TRP A 87 -14.01 2.08 -6.43
C TRP A 87 -13.54 3.53 -6.47
N LEU A 88 -12.50 3.87 -5.70
CA LEU A 88 -11.89 5.20 -5.76
C LEU A 88 -11.31 5.50 -7.14
N LEU A 89 -10.54 4.58 -7.73
CA LEU A 89 -10.00 4.77 -9.09
C LEU A 89 -11.07 4.89 -10.18
N GLY A 90 -12.30 4.43 -9.94
CA GLY A 90 -13.45 4.73 -10.79
C GLY A 90 -13.94 6.16 -10.62
N MET A 91 -14.08 6.62 -9.37
CA MET A 91 -14.56 7.97 -9.06
C MET A 91 -13.61 9.09 -9.51
N LYS A 92 -12.29 8.87 -9.36
CA LYS A 92 -11.21 9.84 -9.68
C LYS A 92 -11.40 11.25 -9.12
N ASN A 93 -12.11 11.36 -8.02
CA ASN A 93 -12.28 12.60 -7.29
C ASN A 93 -12.41 12.31 -5.80
N ASN A 94 -12.31 13.36 -4.99
CA ASN A 94 -12.44 13.27 -3.54
C ASN A 94 -13.41 14.31 -2.95
N GLN A 95 -14.42 14.74 -3.72
CA GLN A 95 -15.40 15.73 -3.24
C GLN A 95 -16.18 15.24 -2.02
N SER A 96 -16.43 13.93 -1.94
CA SER A 96 -17.17 13.29 -0.84
C SER A 96 -16.31 12.89 0.36
N LYS A 97 -15.00 13.20 0.36
CA LYS A 97 -14.02 12.77 1.39
C LYS A 97 -13.91 11.24 1.59
N SER A 98 -14.40 10.46 0.62
CA SER A 98 -14.36 8.99 0.66
C SER A 98 -12.92 8.47 0.60
N ALA A 99 -12.03 9.16 -0.14
CA ALA A 99 -10.63 8.76 -0.22
C ALA A 99 -9.89 9.07 1.09
N ASN A 100 -10.14 10.20 1.76
CA ASN A 100 -9.56 10.47 3.09
C ASN A 100 -9.94 9.38 4.11
N SER A 101 -11.21 8.99 4.11
CA SER A 101 -11.71 7.95 5.02
C SER A 101 -11.04 6.60 4.75
N THR A 102 -10.85 6.26 3.47
CA THR A 102 -10.16 5.04 3.06
C THR A 102 -8.68 5.09 3.41
N LEU A 103 -7.97 6.19 3.14
CA LEU A 103 -6.56 6.35 3.51
C LEU A 103 -6.34 6.26 5.02
N ARG A 104 -7.24 6.84 5.83
CA ARG A 104 -7.20 6.71 7.29
C ARG A 104 -7.39 5.26 7.75
N LEU A 105 -8.33 4.53 7.14
CA LEU A 105 -8.54 3.11 7.42
C LEU A 105 -7.30 2.26 7.10
N LEU A 106 -6.71 2.47 5.91
CA LEU A 106 -5.50 1.75 5.49
C LEU A 106 -4.30 2.09 6.39
N SER A 107 -4.18 3.34 6.80
CA SER A 107 -3.13 3.77 7.74
C SER A 107 -3.34 3.14 9.12
N ALA A 108 -4.57 3.11 9.64
CA ALA A 108 -4.89 2.45 10.90
C ALA A 108 -4.54 0.95 10.86
N MET A 109 -4.76 0.28 9.73
CA MET A 109 -4.36 -1.12 9.53
C MET A 109 -2.84 -1.32 9.56
N LEU A 110 -2.05 -0.35 9.09
CA LEU A 110 -0.59 -0.40 9.19
C LEU A 110 -0.11 -0.13 10.62
N VAL A 111 -0.71 0.85 11.32
CA VAL A 111 -0.39 1.18 12.72
C VAL A 111 -0.70 0.01 13.67
N SER A 112 -1.82 -0.67 13.46
CA SER A 112 -2.24 -1.84 14.23
C SER A 112 -1.53 -3.14 13.80
N GLU A 113 -0.46 -3.04 13.01
CA GLU A 113 0.32 -4.16 12.49
C GLU A 113 -0.51 -5.23 11.74
N GLY A 114 -1.67 -4.87 11.21
CA GLY A 114 -2.61 -5.76 10.52
C GLY A 114 -3.80 -6.23 11.37
N ASP A 115 -3.80 -6.01 12.69
CA ASP A 115 -4.91 -6.34 13.59
C ASP A 115 -5.80 -5.13 13.88
N LEU A 116 -6.61 -4.75 12.88
CA LEU A 116 -7.43 -3.55 12.93
C LEU A 116 -8.44 -3.52 14.11
N THR A 117 -8.83 -4.68 14.64
CA THR A 117 -9.77 -4.78 15.78
C THR A 117 -9.06 -4.81 17.12
N GLU A 118 -7.74 -5.02 17.13
CA GLU A 118 -6.89 -5.20 18.31
C GLU A 118 -7.32 -6.35 19.24
N GLN A 119 -8.14 -7.28 18.74
CA GLN A 119 -8.65 -8.41 19.52
C GLN A 119 -7.67 -9.59 19.59
N LYS A 120 -6.53 -9.52 18.89
CA LYS A 120 -5.51 -10.58 18.84
C LYS A 120 -6.06 -11.92 18.37
N ARG A 121 -7.05 -11.87 17.48
CA ARG A 121 -7.69 -13.04 16.86
C ARG A 121 -7.03 -13.44 15.54
N ILE A 122 -6.41 -12.49 14.84
CA ILE A 122 -5.78 -12.72 13.54
C ILE A 122 -4.41 -13.38 13.74
N SER A 123 -4.08 -14.37 12.89
CA SER A 123 -2.75 -15.01 12.91
C SER A 123 -1.65 -14.04 12.45
N LYS A 124 -0.39 -14.27 12.85
CA LYS A 124 0.74 -13.42 12.41
C LYS A 124 0.96 -13.44 10.89
N SER A 125 0.76 -14.59 10.26
CA SER A 125 0.83 -14.73 8.80
C SER A 125 -0.26 -13.92 8.10
N ASP A 126 -1.48 -13.93 8.64
CA ASP A 126 -2.60 -13.17 8.09
C ASP A 126 -2.45 -11.66 8.30
N MET A 127 -1.96 -11.23 9.47
CA MET A 127 -1.61 -9.84 9.72
C MET A 127 -0.60 -9.31 8.70
N SER A 128 0.42 -10.11 8.36
CA SER A 128 1.39 -9.78 7.31
C SER A 128 0.74 -9.59 5.93
N ARG A 129 -0.28 -10.40 5.59
CA ARG A 129 -1.07 -10.23 4.34
C ARG A 129 -1.85 -8.93 4.34
N LEU A 130 -2.43 -8.54 5.48
CA LEU A 130 -3.20 -7.31 5.63
C LEU A 130 -2.31 -6.07 5.55
N ARG A 131 -1.14 -6.07 6.22
CA ARG A 131 -0.14 -4.99 6.08
C ARG A 131 0.30 -4.79 4.63
N LEU A 132 0.64 -5.89 3.95
CA LEU A 132 1.01 -5.85 2.53
C LEU A 132 -0.14 -5.30 1.66
N ALA A 133 -1.38 -5.69 1.94
CA ALA A 133 -2.55 -5.21 1.20
C ALA A 133 -2.79 -3.71 1.42
N ALA A 134 -2.68 -3.23 2.67
CA ALA A 134 -2.84 -1.83 3.02
C ALA A 134 -1.76 -0.94 2.40
N GLY A 135 -0.48 -1.28 2.56
CA GLY A 135 0.62 -0.55 1.94
C GLY A 135 0.54 -0.56 0.40
N SER A 136 0.19 -1.71 -0.18
CA SER A 136 -0.03 -1.80 -1.64
C SER A 136 -1.19 -0.93 -2.12
N ALA A 137 -2.25 -0.77 -1.31
CA ALA A 137 -3.41 0.04 -1.64
C ALA A 137 -3.09 1.54 -1.61
N ILE A 138 -2.39 2.01 -0.57
CA ILE A 138 -1.93 3.41 -0.48
C ILE A 138 -1.03 3.75 -1.67
N MET A 139 -0.02 2.92 -1.94
CA MET A 139 0.87 3.09 -3.09
C MET A 139 0.12 3.05 -4.43
N LYS A 140 -0.98 2.28 -4.53
CA LYS A 140 -1.78 2.23 -5.76
C LYS A 140 -2.61 3.49 -5.95
N LEU A 141 -3.17 4.04 -4.87
CA LEU A 141 -3.91 5.31 -4.89
C LEU A 141 -2.98 6.49 -5.19
N ALA A 142 -1.75 6.46 -4.68
CA ALA A 142 -0.73 7.49 -4.97
C ALA A 142 -0.34 7.61 -6.46
N GLN A 143 -0.73 6.64 -7.30
CA GLN A 143 -0.54 6.73 -8.76
C GLN A 143 -1.60 7.60 -9.45
N GLU A 144 -2.69 7.95 -8.76
CA GLU A 144 -3.74 8.82 -9.28
C GLU A 144 -3.57 10.22 -8.66
N PRO A 145 -3.39 11.28 -9.45
CA PRO A 145 -3.01 12.61 -8.95
C PRO A 145 -3.93 13.16 -7.84
N CYS A 146 -5.25 13.04 -8.02
CA CYS A 146 -6.21 13.57 -7.04
C CYS A 146 -6.18 12.85 -5.68
N TYR A 147 -5.64 11.63 -5.62
CA TYR A 147 -5.42 10.89 -4.38
C TYR A 147 -4.02 11.09 -3.83
N HIS A 148 -3.02 11.24 -4.70
CA HIS A 148 -1.68 11.65 -4.28
C HIS A 148 -1.71 12.98 -3.51
N GLU A 149 -2.44 13.98 -4.00
CA GLU A 149 -2.56 15.31 -3.39
C GLU A 149 -3.10 15.31 -1.94
N ILE A 150 -3.83 14.27 -1.54
CA ILE A 150 -4.44 14.18 -0.20
C ILE A 150 -3.73 13.21 0.73
N ILE A 151 -2.74 12.44 0.24
CA ILE A 151 -1.92 11.57 1.07
C ILE A 151 -0.99 12.47 1.88
N THR A 152 -1.09 12.39 3.21
CA THR A 152 -0.26 13.22 4.09
C THR A 152 1.17 12.69 4.18
N PRO A 153 2.15 13.53 4.56
CA PRO A 153 3.53 13.08 4.78
C PRO A 153 3.62 11.90 5.75
N GLU A 154 2.82 11.89 6.82
CA GLU A 154 2.80 10.82 7.82
C GLU A 154 2.26 9.51 7.21
N GLN A 155 1.22 9.58 6.38
CA GLN A 155 0.69 8.41 5.67
C GLN A 155 1.71 7.85 4.66
N PHE A 156 2.43 8.73 3.97
CA PHE A 156 3.52 8.34 3.09
C PHE A 156 4.65 7.66 3.86
N GLN A 157 5.13 8.25 4.96
CA GLN A 157 6.18 7.69 5.81
C GLN A 157 5.78 6.32 6.36
N LEU A 158 4.56 6.20 6.91
CA LEU A 158 4.02 4.93 7.39
C LEU A 158 3.96 3.86 6.29
N CYS A 159 3.50 4.23 5.09
CA CYS A 159 3.50 3.34 3.94
C CYS A 159 4.93 2.96 3.48
N ALA A 160 5.90 3.86 3.60
CA ALA A 160 7.29 3.61 3.25
C ALA A 160 7.92 2.52 4.12
N LEU A 161 7.60 2.51 5.42
CA LEU A 161 8.14 1.54 6.39
C LEU A 161 7.76 0.08 6.09
N VAL A 162 6.74 -0.17 5.26
CA VAL A 162 6.39 -1.53 4.77
C VAL A 162 7.56 -2.19 4.02
N ILE A 163 8.50 -1.40 3.49
CA ILE A 163 9.73 -1.92 2.86
C ILE A 163 10.65 -2.64 3.85
N ASN A 164 10.51 -2.35 5.15
CA ASN A 164 11.28 -2.89 6.28
C ASN A 164 10.41 -3.76 7.23
N ASP A 165 9.26 -4.25 6.76
CA ASP A 165 8.39 -5.17 7.52
C ASP A 165 9.15 -6.39 8.08
N GLU A 166 8.76 -6.87 9.27
CA GLU A 166 9.33 -8.09 9.87
C GLU A 166 9.26 -9.30 8.93
N CYS A 167 8.21 -9.38 8.11
CA CYS A 167 7.97 -10.47 7.18
C CYS A 167 8.72 -10.23 5.87
N TYR A 168 9.65 -11.14 5.55
CA TYR A 168 10.44 -11.08 4.31
C TYR A 168 9.58 -10.95 3.05
N GLN A 169 8.49 -11.73 2.96
CA GLN A 169 7.61 -11.74 1.79
C GLN A 169 6.87 -10.40 1.62
N VAL A 170 6.49 -9.74 2.72
CA VAL A 170 5.90 -8.40 2.67
C VAL A 170 6.88 -7.41 2.07
N ARG A 171 8.11 -7.35 2.60
CA ARG A 171 9.19 -6.49 2.08
C ARG A 171 9.46 -6.75 0.60
N GLN A 172 9.55 -8.02 0.22
CA GLN A 172 9.85 -8.45 -1.14
C GLN A 172 8.76 -8.03 -2.13
N ILE A 173 7.50 -8.40 -1.85
CA ILE A 173 6.37 -8.13 -2.74
C ILE A 173 6.09 -6.62 -2.82
N PHE A 174 6.22 -5.90 -1.71
CA PHE A 174 6.05 -4.45 -1.69
C PHE A 174 7.10 -3.75 -2.57
N ALA A 175 8.39 -4.10 -2.42
CA ALA A 175 9.46 -3.56 -3.26
C ALA A 175 9.25 -3.82 -4.76
N GLN A 176 8.76 -5.01 -5.13
CA GLN A 176 8.47 -5.35 -6.52
C GLN A 176 7.34 -4.47 -7.09
N LYS A 177 6.29 -4.22 -6.30
CA LYS A 177 5.19 -3.33 -6.71
C LYS A 177 5.66 -1.89 -6.85
N LEU A 178 6.47 -1.42 -5.89
CA LEU A 178 7.11 -0.11 -5.91
C LEU A 178 7.95 0.08 -7.17
N HIS A 179 8.87 -0.85 -7.43
CA HIS A 179 9.70 -0.85 -8.62
C HIS A 179 8.86 -0.82 -9.89
N LYS A 180 7.87 -1.71 -10.00
CA LYS A 180 6.98 -1.81 -11.18
C LYS A 180 6.21 -0.52 -11.45
N ALA A 181 5.76 0.19 -10.42
CA ALA A 181 5.06 1.46 -10.59
C ALA A 181 6.00 2.60 -11.01
N LEU A 182 7.19 2.66 -10.40
CA LEU A 182 8.19 3.69 -10.71
C LEU A 182 8.77 3.56 -12.12
N VAL A 183 9.02 2.34 -12.62
CA VAL A 183 9.55 2.14 -13.98
C VAL A 183 8.52 2.48 -15.06
N LYS A 184 7.22 2.43 -14.71
CA LYS A 184 6.12 2.88 -15.57
C LYS A 184 5.88 4.39 -15.49
N LEU A 185 6.66 5.12 -14.68
CA LEU A 185 6.49 6.55 -14.43
C LEU A 185 5.08 6.91 -13.91
N LEU A 186 4.40 5.97 -13.23
CA LEU A 186 3.06 6.18 -12.68
C LEU A 186 3.09 6.68 -11.24
N LEU A 187 4.17 6.42 -10.53
CA LEU A 187 4.32 6.80 -9.13
C LEU A 187 5.20 8.04 -9.03
N PRO A 188 4.84 9.02 -8.17
CA PRO A 188 5.64 10.19 -7.90
C PRO A 188 7.08 9.87 -7.47
N LEU A 189 8.00 10.82 -7.67
CA LEU A 189 9.43 10.61 -7.50
C LEU A 189 9.82 10.33 -6.05
N GLU A 190 9.12 10.90 -5.07
CA GLU A 190 9.39 10.73 -3.64
C GLU A 190 9.29 9.27 -3.20
N TYR A 191 8.46 8.45 -3.86
CA TYR A 191 8.40 7.02 -3.57
C TYR A 191 9.68 6.27 -3.97
N MET A 192 10.51 6.84 -4.85
CA MET A 192 11.83 6.27 -5.14
C MET A 192 12.77 6.37 -3.92
N ALA A 193 12.55 7.33 -3.02
CA ALA A 193 13.33 7.47 -1.79
C ALA A 193 13.17 6.28 -0.83
N ILE A 194 12.05 5.55 -0.92
CA ILE A 194 11.77 4.37 -0.09
C ILE A 194 12.87 3.29 -0.25
N PHE A 195 13.53 3.20 -1.41
CA PHE A 195 14.63 2.25 -1.59
C PHE A 195 15.85 2.55 -0.71
N ALA A 196 16.02 3.78 -0.22
CA ALA A 196 17.09 4.11 0.73
C ALA A 196 16.93 3.36 2.05
N LEU A 197 15.69 3.16 2.51
CA LEU A 197 15.39 2.42 3.73
C LEU A 197 15.80 0.93 3.64
N CYS A 198 16.01 0.41 2.43
CA CYS A 198 16.49 -0.95 2.23
C CYS A 198 17.96 -1.14 2.65
N ALA A 199 18.73 -0.07 2.87
CA ALA A 199 20.13 -0.18 3.34
C ALA A 199 20.24 -0.99 4.64
N LYS A 200 19.22 -0.88 5.51
CA LYS A 200 19.08 -1.61 6.77
C LYS A 200 18.57 -3.06 6.61
N ASP A 201 18.27 -3.52 5.40
CA ASP A 201 17.70 -4.85 5.18
C ASP A 201 18.73 -5.94 5.57
N PRO A 202 18.39 -6.87 6.49
CA PRO A 202 19.33 -7.89 6.94
C PRO A 202 19.73 -8.86 5.83
N VAL A 203 18.94 -8.95 4.75
CA VAL A 203 19.17 -9.87 3.63
C VAL A 203 19.98 -9.17 2.54
N LYS A 204 21.15 -9.72 2.21
CA LYS A 204 22.07 -9.12 1.22
C LYS A 204 21.44 -9.00 -0.18
N GLU A 205 20.68 -10.01 -0.58
CA GLU A 205 19.99 -10.07 -1.87
C GLU A 205 18.96 -8.94 -2.00
N ARG A 206 18.32 -8.55 -0.89
CA ARG A 206 17.37 -7.45 -0.86
C ARG A 206 18.04 -6.10 -1.08
N ARG A 207 19.16 -5.86 -0.41
CA ARG A 207 20.00 -4.66 -0.61
C ARG A 207 20.47 -4.55 -2.06
N ALA A 208 20.97 -5.65 -2.61
CA ALA A 208 21.39 -5.71 -4.01
C ALA A 208 20.22 -5.43 -4.98
N HIS A 209 19.04 -5.99 -4.72
CA HIS A 209 17.84 -5.76 -5.52
C HIS A 209 17.38 -4.30 -5.46
N ALA A 210 17.32 -3.69 -4.27
CA ALA A 210 16.95 -2.28 -4.11
C ALA A 210 17.89 -1.35 -4.89
N ARG A 211 19.21 -1.60 -4.83
CA ARG A 211 20.21 -0.88 -5.63
C ARG A 211 19.95 -1.03 -7.13
N GLN A 212 19.66 -2.24 -7.60
CA GLN A 212 19.33 -2.49 -9.01
C GLN A 212 18.06 -1.72 -9.43
N CYS A 213 17.02 -1.73 -8.58
CA CYS A 213 15.78 -1.01 -8.83
C CYS A 213 16.00 0.51 -8.93
N LEU A 214 16.82 1.08 -8.05
CA LEU A 214 17.21 2.49 -8.11
C LEU A 214 17.93 2.84 -9.42
N LEU A 215 19.00 2.10 -9.75
CA LEU A 215 19.77 2.32 -10.97
C LEU A 215 18.90 2.24 -12.24
N LYS A 216 17.98 1.27 -12.29
CA LYS A 216 17.07 1.13 -13.42
C LYS A 216 16.09 2.29 -13.52
N ASN A 217 15.54 2.76 -12.41
CA ASN A 217 14.63 3.91 -12.39
C ASN A 217 15.31 5.22 -12.82
N ILE A 218 16.55 5.44 -12.36
CA ILE A 218 17.38 6.58 -12.78
C ILE A 218 17.61 6.53 -14.30
N SER A 219 18.03 5.38 -14.82
CA SER A 219 18.29 5.18 -16.25
C SER A 219 17.04 5.43 -17.10
N ILE A 220 15.88 4.86 -16.73
CA ILE A 220 14.62 5.04 -17.47
C ILE A 220 14.21 6.52 -17.51
N ARG A 221 14.29 7.22 -16.38
CA ARG A 221 13.91 8.64 -16.30
C ARG A 221 14.82 9.52 -17.15
N ARG A 222 16.14 9.30 -17.10
CA ARG A 222 17.10 10.03 -17.93
C ARG A 222 16.86 9.82 -19.42
N GLU A 223 16.60 8.56 -19.82
CA GLU A 223 16.30 8.25 -21.22
C GLU A 223 14.97 8.87 -21.66
N TYR A 224 13.94 8.82 -20.80
CA TYR A 224 12.65 9.45 -21.08
C TYR A 224 12.79 10.97 -21.29
N ILE A 225 13.53 11.66 -20.43
CA ILE A 225 13.78 13.11 -20.58
C ILE A 225 14.51 13.41 -21.90
N LYS A 226 15.52 12.62 -22.24
CA LYS A 226 16.28 12.77 -23.48
C LYS A 226 15.42 12.60 -24.73
N GLN A 227 14.49 11.64 -24.71
CA GLN A 227 13.61 11.33 -25.84
C GLN A 227 12.40 12.26 -25.95
N ASN A 228 12.05 12.98 -24.88
CA ASN A 228 10.83 13.80 -24.81
C ASN A 228 11.17 15.25 -24.40
N PRO A 229 11.63 16.11 -25.33
CA PRO A 229 11.99 17.50 -25.03
C PRO A 229 10.84 18.33 -24.43
N MET A 230 9.58 17.97 -24.73
CA MET A 230 8.39 18.60 -24.14
C MET A 230 8.16 18.24 -22.66
N ALA A 231 8.93 17.31 -22.09
CA ALA A 231 8.85 16.95 -20.68
C ALA A 231 9.38 18.06 -19.73
N ASN A 232 9.85 19.20 -20.27
CA ASN A 232 10.41 20.30 -19.50
C ASN A 232 9.42 20.87 -18.45
N GLU A 233 8.11 20.87 -18.75
CA GLU A 233 7.07 21.29 -17.79
C GLU A 233 6.95 20.37 -16.56
N LYS A 234 7.41 19.11 -16.68
CA LYS A 234 7.42 18.11 -15.61
C LYS A 234 8.84 17.71 -15.21
N LEU A 235 9.83 18.54 -15.51
CA LEU A 235 11.24 18.18 -15.34
C LEU A 235 11.56 17.82 -13.88
N LEU A 236 11.02 18.58 -12.92
CA LEU A 236 11.24 18.35 -11.49
C LEU A 236 10.72 17.00 -10.99
N SER A 237 9.62 16.50 -11.56
CA SER A 237 9.05 15.20 -11.19
C SER A 237 9.72 14.01 -11.89
N LEU A 238 10.58 14.29 -12.89
CA LEU A 238 11.28 13.29 -13.68
C LEU A 238 12.78 13.21 -13.38
N LEU A 239 13.43 14.33 -13.04
CA LEU A 239 14.86 14.36 -12.76
C LEU A 239 15.20 13.52 -11.52
N PRO A 240 15.99 12.44 -11.66
CA PRO A 240 16.28 11.55 -10.55
C PRO A 240 16.96 12.23 -9.35
N GLU A 241 17.71 13.31 -9.58
CA GLU A 241 18.41 14.08 -8.55
C GLU A 241 17.44 14.67 -7.52
N TYR A 242 16.19 14.95 -7.91
CA TYR A 242 15.14 15.43 -7.00
C TYR A 242 14.64 14.37 -6.01
N VAL A 243 15.13 13.12 -6.07
CA VAL A 243 14.88 12.14 -5.01
C VAL A 243 15.58 12.48 -3.71
N VAL A 244 16.70 13.22 -3.77
CA VAL A 244 17.58 13.46 -2.61
C VAL A 244 16.87 14.22 -1.48
N PRO A 245 16.14 15.32 -1.73
CA PRO A 245 15.37 15.99 -0.67
C PRO A 245 14.36 15.07 0.03
N TYR A 246 13.66 14.22 -0.74
CA TYR A 246 12.71 13.26 -0.18
C TYR A 246 13.38 12.17 0.64
N MET A 247 14.54 11.70 0.19
CA MET A 247 15.36 10.74 0.93
C MET A 247 15.84 11.31 2.26
N ILE A 248 16.37 12.54 2.26
CA ILE A 248 16.79 13.23 3.49
C ILE A 248 15.59 13.39 4.44
N HIS A 249 14.45 13.86 3.92
CA HIS A 249 13.24 14.02 4.72
C HIS A 249 12.74 12.69 5.31
N LEU A 250 12.75 11.62 4.52
CA LEU A 250 12.32 10.29 4.94
C LEU A 250 13.24 9.72 6.03
N LEU A 251 14.56 9.78 5.85
CA LEU A 251 15.54 9.31 6.83
C LEU A 251 15.52 10.12 8.12
N ALA A 252 15.32 11.44 8.03
CA ALA A 252 15.22 12.31 9.20
C ALA A 252 13.97 12.05 10.07
N HIS A 253 12.95 11.38 9.53
CA HIS A 253 11.74 10.98 10.24
C HIS A 253 11.65 9.45 10.40
N ASP A 254 12.74 8.72 10.17
CA ASP A 254 12.79 7.29 10.38
C ASP A 254 12.60 6.98 11.89
N PRO A 255 11.73 6.03 12.28
CA PRO A 255 11.46 5.76 13.69
C PRO A 255 12.69 5.35 14.52
N ASP A 256 13.72 4.81 13.88
CA ASP A 256 14.96 4.44 14.57
C ASP A 256 15.85 5.68 14.85
N PHE A 257 15.67 6.77 14.09
CA PHE A 257 16.43 8.01 14.24
C PHE A 257 15.78 8.93 15.28
N THR A 258 16.06 8.63 16.55
CA THR A 258 15.45 9.32 17.70
C THR A 258 16.34 10.40 18.32
N LYS A 259 17.66 10.31 18.12
CA LYS A 259 18.65 11.19 18.74
C LYS A 259 19.57 11.80 17.69
N PRO A 260 19.41 13.10 17.36
CA PRO A 260 20.15 13.74 16.27
C PRO A 260 21.67 13.79 16.43
N GLN A 261 22.18 13.62 17.65
CA GLN A 261 23.61 13.67 17.96
C GLN A 261 24.20 12.28 18.26
N ASP A 262 23.39 11.22 18.18
CA ASP A 262 23.85 9.86 18.42
C ASP A 262 24.67 9.38 17.21
N VAL A 263 25.94 9.07 17.45
CA VAL A 263 26.90 8.71 16.39
C VAL A 263 26.51 7.41 15.71
N ASP A 264 25.94 6.44 16.44
CA ASP A 264 25.59 5.15 15.87
C ASP A 264 24.35 5.28 14.99
N GLN A 265 23.33 6.03 15.43
CA GLN A 265 22.16 6.31 14.58
C GLN A 265 22.52 7.14 13.34
N LEU A 266 23.46 8.10 13.46
CA LEU A 266 23.96 8.86 12.31
C LEU A 266 24.79 8.00 11.34
N ARG A 267 25.46 6.94 11.83
CA ARG A 267 26.12 5.96 10.95
C ARG A 267 25.08 5.18 10.16
N ASP A 268 23.98 4.77 10.78
CA ASP A 268 22.88 4.08 10.08
C ASP A 268 22.25 4.95 8.98
N VAL A 269 22.16 6.27 9.19
CA VAL A 269 21.66 7.21 8.16
C VAL A 269 22.67 7.40 7.02
N LYS A 270 23.96 7.21 7.27
CA LYS A 270 25.03 7.37 6.28
C LYS A 270 25.16 6.17 5.33
N GLU A 271 24.87 4.97 5.81
CA GLU A 271 24.99 3.70 5.06
C GLU A 271 23.86 3.49 4.03
#